data_AF-J0U9K0-F1
#
_entry.id   AF-J0U9K0-F1
#
_cell.length_a   1.000
_cell.length_b   1.000
_cell.length_c   1.000
_cell.angle_alpha   90.00
_cell.angle_beta   90.00
_cell.angle_gamma   90.00
#
_symmetry.space_group_name_H-M   'P 1'
#
loop_
_entity.id
_entity.type
_entity.pdbx_description
1 polymer ?
#
loop_
_entity_poly.entity_id
_entity_poly.type
_entity_poly.pdbx_seq_one_letter_code
_entity_poly.pdbx_strand_id
1 'polypeptide(L)' 'MWLLLPAAASLALFAWLLTLHDTAAAGRVYAAYGGVYIGMALAWLWAVDQIRPTVWDLAGVTVALCGMAIIMFQPAR' A
#
# COMPACT_ATOMS: atom_id res chain seq x y z
N MET A 1 6.83 19.43 23.65
CA MET A 1 6.10 18.61 24.64
C MET A 1 4.62 18.43 24.30
N TRP A 2 3.87 19.47 23.91
CA TRP A 2 2.44 19.34 23.58
C TRP A 2 2.11 18.38 22.41
N LEU A 3 2.98 18.27 21.40
CA LEU A 3 2.81 17.31 20.30
C LEU A 3 3.09 15.84 20.67
N LEU A 4 3.69 15.56 21.83
CA LEU A 4 4.00 14.18 22.23
C LEU A 4 2.75 13.41 22.61
N LEU A 5 1.74 14.08 23.18
CA LEU A 5 0.45 13.50 23.52
C LEU A 5 -0.34 13.02 22.28
N PRO A 6 -0.57 13.85 21.25
CA PRO A 6 -1.23 13.40 20.03
C PRO A 6 -0.38 12.40 19.24
N ALA A 7 0.95 12.51 19.28
CA ALA A 7 1.84 11.52 18.65
C ALA A 7 1.75 10.15 19.34
N ALA A 8 1.78 10.11 20.67
CA ALA A 8 1.62 8.89 21.44
C ALA A 8 0.23 8.27 21.26
N ALA A 9 -0.82 9.11 21.22
CA ALA A 9 -2.18 8.65 20.93
C ALA A 9 -2.28 8.06 19.52
N SER A 10 -1.74 8.72 18.50
CA SER A 10 -1.70 8.22 17.12
C SER A 10 -0.91 6.91 17.02
N LEU A 11 0.19 6.78 17.74
CA LEU A 11 1.03 5.58 17.77
C LEU A 11 0.30 4.42 18.47
N ALA A 12 -0.36 4.68 19.60
CA ALA A 12 -1.15 3.69 20.31
C ALA A 12 -2.34 3.21 19.46
N LEU A 13 -3.02 4.13 18.77
CA LEU A 13 -4.11 3.80 17.84
C LEU A 13 -3.61 2.91 16.70
N PHE A 14 -2.45 3.25 16.12
CA PHE A 14 -1.82 2.47 15.06
C PHE A 14 -1.44 1.05 15.53
N ALA A 15 -0.80 0.94 16.70
CA ALA A 15 -0.45 -0.35 17.30
C ALA A 15 -1.70 -1.19 17.59
N TRP A 16 -2.75 -0.58 18.13
CA TRP A 16 -4.03 -1.23 18.41
C TRP A 16 -4.71 -1.73 17.12
N LEU A 17 -4.73 -0.92 16.06
CA LEU A 17 -5.24 -1.32 14.74
C LEU A 17 -4.45 -2.49 14.14
N LEU A 18 -3.15 -2.57 14.41
CA LEU A 18 -2.30 -3.70 14.02
C LEU A 18 -2.70 -5.00 14.76
N THR A 19 -3.20 -4.90 15.99
CA THR A 19 -3.70 -6.08 16.74
C THR A 19 -5.07 -6.57 16.28
N LEU A 20 -5.89 -5.70 15.68
CA LEU A 20 -7.14 -6.09 15.02
C LEU A 20 -6.91 -6.78 13.67
N HIS A 21 -5.72 -6.65 13.08
CA HIS A 21 -5.37 -7.38 11.89
C HIS A 21 -5.15 -8.85 12.25
N ASP A 22 -6.11 -9.67 11.84
CA ASP A 22 -5.98 -11.13 11.86
C ASP A 22 -4.69 -11.49 11.12
N THR A 23 -3.72 -12.10 11.81
CA THR A 23 -2.37 -12.33 11.29
C THR A 23 -2.37 -13.20 10.02
N ALA A 24 -3.46 -13.94 9.78
CA ALA A 24 -3.76 -14.67 8.55
C ALA A 24 -4.03 -13.77 7.31
N ALA A 25 -4.33 -12.49 7.50
CA ALA A 25 -4.57 -11.50 6.45
C ALA A 25 -3.46 -10.45 6.31
N ALA A 26 -2.49 -10.40 7.23
CA ALA A 26 -1.40 -9.41 7.22
C ALA A 26 -0.62 -9.38 5.89
N GLY A 27 -0.33 -10.55 5.31
CA GLY A 27 0.33 -10.65 4.00
C GLY A 27 -0.49 -10.05 2.85
N ARG A 28 -1.83 -10.15 2.90
CA ARG A 28 -2.73 -9.58 1.89
C ARG A 28 -2.80 -8.06 2.00
N VAL A 29 -2.76 -7.56 3.22
CA VAL A 29 -2.76 -6.12 3.52
C VAL A 29 -1.46 -5.46 3.07
N TYR A 30 -0.30 -6.06 3.35
CA TYR A 30 0.98 -5.54 2.84
C TYR A 30 1.04 -5.54 1.31
N ALA A 31 0.51 -6.58 0.65
CA ALA A 31 0.41 -6.59 -0.81
C ALA A 31 -0.47 -5.46 -1.34
N ALA A 32 -1.65 -5.25 -0.75
CA ALA A 32 -2.57 -4.18 -1.16
C ALA A 32 -1.94 -2.78 -1.03
N TYR A 33 -1.22 -2.51 0.07
CA TYR A 33 -0.50 -1.24 0.23
C TYR A 33 0.56 -1.03 -0.85
N GLY A 34 1.33 -2.07 -1.18
CA GLY A 34 2.35 -2.00 -2.23
C GLY A 34 1.76 -1.67 -3.61
N GLY A 35 0.65 -2.33 -3.98
CA GLY A 35 -0.01 -2.05 -5.26
C GLY A 35 -0.64 -0.66 -5.33
N VAL A 36 -1.30 -0.20 -4.26
CA VAL A 36 -1.85 1.16 -4.18
C VAL A 36 -0.75 2.21 -4.29
N TYR A 37 0.38 2.00 -3.62
CA TYR A 37 1.53 2.91 -3.70
C TYR A 37 2.05 3.05 -5.13
N ILE A 38 2.27 1.93 -5.83
CA ILE A 38 2.77 1.94 -7.21
C ILE A 38 1.77 2.63 -8.15
N GLY A 39 0.48 2.33 -8.02
CA GLY A 39 -0.57 2.99 -8.82
C GLY A 39 -0.62 4.51 -8.58
N MET A 40 -0.52 4.93 -7.32
CA MET A 40 -0.53 6.35 -6.96
C MET A 40 0.73 7.07 -7.44
N ALA A 41 1.90 6.44 -7.35
CA ALA A 41 3.15 7.00 -7.84
C ALA A 41 3.09 7.23 -9.37
N LEU A 42 2.53 6.28 -10.12
CA LEU A 42 2.34 6.44 -11.57
C LEU A 42 1.32 7.55 -11.91
N ALA A 43 0.22 7.61 -11.17
CA ALA A 43 -0.78 8.65 -11.34
C ALA A 43 -0.22 10.04 -11.02
N TRP A 44 0.61 10.15 -9.97
CA TRP A 44 1.29 11.39 -9.61
C TRP A 44 2.29 11.83 -10.67
N LEU A 45 3.14 10.91 -11.14
CA LEU A 45 4.11 11.16 -12.20
C LEU A 45 3.43 11.75 -13.44
N TRP A 46 2.25 11.23 -13.78
CA TRP A 46 1.50 11.69 -14.94
C TRP A 46 0.75 13.00 -14.69
N ALA A 47 0.06 13.14 -13.55
CA ALA A 47 -0.82 14.27 -13.27
C ALA A 47 -0.08 15.51 -12.75
N VAL A 48 0.90 15.31 -11.86
CA VAL A 48 1.62 16.40 -11.20
C VAL A 48 2.92 16.71 -11.91
N ASP A 49 3.73 15.67 -12.15
CA ASP A 49 5.05 15.87 -12.75
C ASP A 49 4.98 16.05 -14.28
N GLN A 50 3.81 15.84 -14.88
CA GLN A 50 3.56 15.95 -16.34
C GLN A 50 4.49 15.06 -17.19
N ILE A 51 5.09 14.04 -16.57
CA ILE A 51 5.94 13.06 -17.24
C ILE A 51 5.03 11.96 -17.77
N ARG A 52 5.05 11.76 -19.09
CA ARG A 52 4.27 10.70 -19.72
C ARG A 52 4.87 9.34 -19.34
N PRO A 53 4.09 8.46 -18.68
CA PRO A 53 4.56 7.11 -18.37
C PRO A 53 4.99 6.40 -19.65
N THR A 54 6.14 5.75 -19.60
CA THR A 54 6.61 4.92 -20.71
C THR A 54 5.83 3.60 -20.75
N VAL A 55 5.87 2.91 -21.91
CA VAL A 55 5.29 1.56 -22.04
C VAL A 55 5.91 0.59 -21.03
N TRP A 56 7.19 0.79 -20.68
CA TRP A 56 7.88 0.01 -19.66
C TRP A 56 7.36 0.29 -18.25
N ASP A 57 7.02 1.54 -17.93
CA ASP A 57 6.42 1.88 -16.64
C ASP A 57 5.04 1.25 -16.50
N LEU A 58 4.20 1.32 -17.55
CA LEU A 58 2.89 0.66 -17.57
C LEU A 58 3.03 -0.86 -17.42
N ALA A 59 3.98 -1.48 -18.12
CA ALA A 59 4.23 -2.91 -18.01
C ALA A 59 4.67 -3.29 -16.59
N GLY A 60 5.59 -2.52 -16.00
CA GLY A 60 6.05 -2.72 -14.62
C GLY A 60 4.93 -2.59 -13.59
N VAL A 61 4.10 -1.55 -13.70
CA VAL A 61 2.91 -1.37 -12.83
C VAL A 61 1.94 -2.53 -13.00
N THR A 62 1.67 -2.97 -14.23
CA THR A 62 0.76 -4.09 -14.48
C THR A 62 1.27 -5.38 -13.84
N VAL A 63 2.57 -5.69 -13.98
CA VAL A 63 3.18 -6.86 -13.35
C VAL A 63 3.12 -6.78 -11.83
N ALA A 64 3.42 -5.61 -11.25
CA ALA A 64 3.35 -5.41 -9.80
C ALA A 64 1.92 -5.55 -9.26
N LEU A 65 0.92 -5.01 -9.96
CA LEU A 65 -0.50 -5.14 -9.61
C LEU A 65 -0.99 -6.59 -9.76
N CYS A 66 -0.51 -7.32 -10.77
CA CYS A 66 -0.78 -8.76 -10.89
C CYS A 66 -0.18 -9.54 -9.71
N GLY A 67 1.06 -9.23 -9.30
CA GLY A 67 1.69 -9.82 -8.12
C GLY A 67 0.91 -9.54 -6.84
N MET A 68 0.46 -8.30 -6.65
CA MET A 68 -0.45 -7.93 -5.57
C MET A 68 -1.73 -8.77 -5.62
N ALA A 69 -2.37 -8.87 -6.79
CA ALA A 69 -3.63 -9.61 -6.93
C ALA A 69 -3.46 -11.08 -6.55
N ILE A 70 -2.35 -11.72 -6.93
CA ILE A 70 -2.06 -13.11 -6.53
C ILE A 70 -2.02 -13.25 -5.01
N ILE A 71 -1.33 -12.34 -4.30
CA ILE A 71 -1.22 -12.39 -2.83
C ILE A 71 -2.56 -12.05 -2.17
N MET A 72 -3.29 -11.07 -2.73
CA MET A 72 -4.57 -10.61 -2.19
C MET A 72 -5.68 -11.66 -2.33
N PHE A 73 -5.73 -12.34 -3.49
CA PHE A 73 -6.70 -13.39 -3.80
C PHE A 73 -6.18 -14.80 -3.49
N GLN A 74 -5.06 -14.95 -2.78
CA GLN A 74 -4.58 -16.26 -2.37
C GLN A 74 -5.67 -16.97 -1.54
N PRO A 75 -5.92 -18.26 -1.77
CA PRO A 75 -6.97 -19.00 -1.06
C PRO A 75 -6.66 -19.03 0.43
N ALA A 76 -7.62 -18.57 1.24
CA ALA A 76 -7.56 -18.68 2.68
C ALA A 76 -7.66 -20.16 3.05
N ARG A 77 -6.60 -20.72 3.65
CA ARG A 77 -6.65 -22.04 4.28
C ARG A 77 -6.90 -21.87 5.77
#